data_AF-A0A0G1Y322-F1
#
_entry.id   AF-A0A0G1Y322-F1
#
_cell.length_a   1.000
_cell.length_b   1.000
_cell.length_c   1.000
_cell.angle_alpha   90.00
_cell.angle_beta   90.00
_cell.angle_gamma   90.00
#
_symmetry.space_group_name_H-M   'P 1'
#
loop_
_entity.id
_entity.type
_entity.pdbx_description
1 polymer ?
#
loop_
_entity_poly.entity_id
_entity_poly.type
_entity_poly.pdbx_seq_one_letter_code
_entity_poly.pdbx_strand_id
1 'polypeptide(L)'
;MLGYAFFAFVIGLAATPWFVSFLRRNRLGKQLRVETVDGRDATIFRKYHKDKFGTPTMGGILVWSSILLTVFFSRTLALLGLVDHSLLQRGEVYLPLFTLLSMGLLGAVDDYWNICGLGKRKGLDVLPKILFLLLISLIGAWWFSVKLGYDQIHVPFYGDVRVGWWYVPIFMFILVGTANAVNVTDGLDGLAGGLLVIAFLSFGILAYLN
;
A
#
# COMPACT_ATOMS: atom_id res chain seq x y z
N MET A 1 11.22 0.62 18.02
CA MET A 1 10.87 0.55 16.57
C MET A 1 11.52 -0.62 15.84
N LEU A 2 12.85 -0.77 15.88
CA LEU A 2 13.56 -1.82 15.13
C LEU A 2 13.09 -3.27 15.43
N GLY A 3 12.74 -3.57 16.68
CA GLY A 3 12.21 -4.89 17.06
C GLY A 3 10.92 -5.27 16.34
N TYR A 4 9.98 -4.33 16.18
CA TYR A 4 8.73 -4.58 15.43
C TYR A 4 8.97 -4.72 13.93
N ALA A 5 9.93 -3.96 13.37
CA ALA A 5 10.32 -4.11 11.96
C ALA A 5 10.95 -5.48 11.69
N PHE A 6 11.83 -5.94 12.58
CA PHE A 6 12.42 -7.28 12.49
C PHE A 6 11.35 -8.37 12.62
N PHE A 7 10.40 -8.21 13.55
CA PHE A 7 9.29 -9.13 13.71
C PHE A 7 8.43 -9.25 12.45
N ALA A 8 8.07 -8.12 11.82
CA ALA A 8 7.33 -8.09 10.56
C ALA A 8 8.10 -8.82 9.44
N PHE A 9 9.40 -8.57 9.33
CA PHE A 9 10.28 -9.23 8.36
C PHE A 9 10.31 -10.75 8.55
N VAL A 10 10.53 -11.23 9.78
CA VAL A 10 10.59 -12.66 10.09
C VAL A 10 9.26 -13.34 9.80
N ILE A 11 8.13 -12.73 10.17
CA ILE A 11 6.80 -13.27 9.86
C ILE A 11 6.59 -13.36 8.34
N GLY A 12 6.89 -12.28 7.61
CA GLY A 12 6.74 -12.27 6.16
C GLY A 12 7.59 -13.36 5.49
N LEU A 13 8.86 -13.48 5.89
CA LEU A 13 9.77 -14.49 5.36
C LEU A 13 9.30 -15.92 5.68
N ALA A 14 8.91 -16.19 6.92
CA ALA A 14 8.44 -17.50 7.35
C ALA A 14 7.11 -17.91 6.69
N ALA A 15 6.21 -16.94 6.45
CA ALA A 15 4.92 -17.19 5.83
C ALA A 15 4.99 -17.32 4.29
N THR A 16 6.06 -16.80 3.66
CA THR A 16 6.25 -16.84 2.19
C THR A 16 6.13 -18.24 1.57
N PRO A 17 6.87 -19.29 2.00
CA PRO A 17 6.83 -20.59 1.33
C PRO A 17 5.44 -21.24 1.40
N TRP A 18 4.77 -21.11 2.55
CA TRP A 18 3.41 -21.58 2.73
C TRP A 18 2.43 -20.82 1.84
N PHE A 19 2.50 -19.50 1.83
CA PHE A 19 1.61 -18.64 1.04
C PHE A 19 1.77 -18.86 -0.46
N VAL A 20 3.00 -18.94 -0.96
CA VAL A 20 3.28 -19.24 -2.37
C VAL A 20 2.74 -20.62 -2.75
N SER A 21 2.87 -21.61 -1.88
CA SER A 21 2.32 -22.95 -2.12
C SER A 21 0.79 -22.94 -2.17
N PHE A 22 0.14 -22.18 -1.29
CA PHE A 22 -1.31 -21.97 -1.30
C PHE A 22 -1.79 -21.32 -2.61
N LEU A 23 -1.12 -20.26 -3.08
CA LEU A 23 -1.49 -19.58 -4.32
C LEU A 23 -1.35 -20.50 -5.55
N ARG A 24 -0.25 -21.29 -5.62
CA ARG A 24 -0.06 -22.27 -6.70
C ARG A 24 -1.13 -23.36 -6.69
N ARG A 25 -1.48 -23.89 -5.51
CA ARG A 25 -2.48 -24.95 -5.35
C ARG A 25 -3.87 -24.50 -5.81
N ASN A 26 -4.22 -23.24 -5.56
CA ASN A 26 -5.48 -22.64 -5.97
C ASN A 26 -5.48 -22.02 -7.37
N ARG A 27 -4.37 -22.17 -8.14
CA ARG A 27 -4.20 -21.60 -9.50
C ARG A 27 -4.48 -20.10 -9.59
N LEU A 28 -4.13 -19.36 -8.53
CA LEU A 28 -4.27 -17.90 -8.46
C LEU A 28 -3.07 -17.22 -9.16
N GLY A 29 -2.89 -17.53 -10.44
CA GLY A 29 -1.84 -17.00 -11.29
C GLY A 29 -2.36 -15.90 -12.22
N LYS A 30 -1.48 -14.94 -12.54
CA LYS A 30 -1.78 -13.80 -13.42
C LYS A 30 -2.24 -14.30 -14.81
N GLN A 31 -3.46 -13.98 -15.22
CA GLN A 31 -3.88 -14.13 -16.63
C GLN A 31 -3.32 -12.94 -17.43
N LEU A 32 -2.65 -13.19 -18.56
CA LEU A 32 -2.15 -12.12 -19.43
C LEU A 32 -3.34 -11.32 -19.99
N ARG A 33 -3.30 -10.00 -19.82
CA ARG A 33 -4.13 -9.06 -20.58
C ARG A 33 -3.61 -9.07 -22.02
N VAL A 34 -4.42 -9.59 -22.95
CA VAL A 34 -4.03 -9.76 -24.36
C VAL A 34 -4.36 -8.52 -25.21
N GLU A 35 -5.15 -7.58 -24.69
CA GLU A 35 -5.66 -6.44 -25.48
C GLU A 35 -5.20 -5.09 -24.92
N THR A 36 -4.61 -4.25 -25.78
CA THR A 36 -4.40 -2.83 -25.50
C THR A 36 -5.71 -2.05 -25.59
N VAL A 37 -5.73 -0.82 -25.06
CA VAL A 37 -6.87 0.12 -25.16
C VAL A 37 -7.28 0.38 -26.63
N ASP A 38 -6.35 0.20 -27.57
CA ASP A 38 -6.54 0.38 -29.02
C ASP A 38 -6.95 -0.90 -29.77
N GLY A 39 -7.14 -2.04 -29.09
CA GLY A 39 -7.42 -3.32 -29.73
C GLY A 39 -6.24 -3.91 -30.53
N ARG A 40 -5.04 -3.35 -30.39
CA ARG A 40 -3.81 -3.85 -31.03
C ARG A 40 -3.05 -4.79 -30.09
N ASP A 41 -2.32 -5.74 -30.67
CA ASP A 41 -1.44 -6.65 -29.91
C ASP A 41 -0.36 -5.86 -29.16
N ALA A 42 -0.28 -6.02 -27.84
CA ALA A 42 0.72 -5.36 -26.98
C ALA A 42 2.10 -6.03 -27.14
N THR A 43 2.70 -5.96 -28.33
CA THR A 43 3.92 -6.73 -28.69
C THR A 43 5.11 -6.46 -27.77
N ILE A 44 5.34 -5.21 -27.36
CA ILE A 44 6.43 -4.83 -26.43
C ILE A 44 6.13 -5.31 -25.00
N PHE A 45 4.90 -5.07 -24.50
CA PHE A 45 4.49 -5.51 -23.16
C PHE A 45 4.57 -7.04 -23.02
N ARG A 46 4.12 -7.78 -24.04
CA ARG A 46 4.17 -9.24 -24.12
C ARG A 46 5.61 -9.78 -24.16
N LYS A 47 6.56 -9.06 -24.77
CA LYS A 47 7.97 -9.48 -24.83
C LYS A 47 8.64 -9.45 -23.46
N TYR A 48 8.39 -8.42 -22.65
CA TYR A 48 8.95 -8.28 -21.29
C TYR A 48 8.14 -9.03 -20.20
N HIS A 49 6.91 -9.46 -20.50
CA HIS A 49 6.04 -10.16 -19.54
C HIS A 49 5.75 -11.63 -19.91
N LYS A 50 6.40 -12.16 -20.95
CA LYS A 50 6.24 -13.56 -21.41
C LYS A 50 6.68 -14.58 -20.35
N ASP A 51 7.76 -14.28 -19.61
CA ASP A 51 8.31 -15.15 -18.57
C ASP A 51 7.60 -15.01 -17.21
N LYS A 52 6.73 -13.99 -17.05
CA LYS A 52 5.89 -13.79 -15.85
C LYS A 52 4.58 -14.58 -15.90
N PHE A 53 4.41 -15.47 -16.88
CA PHE A 53 3.19 -16.26 -17.02
C PHE A 53 3.07 -17.27 -15.88
N GLY A 54 1.97 -17.23 -15.13
CA GLY A 54 1.72 -18.18 -14.04
C GLY A 54 2.42 -17.86 -12.72
N THR A 55 3.10 -16.71 -12.57
CA THR A 55 3.57 -16.27 -11.25
C THR A 55 2.36 -15.98 -10.36
N PRO A 56 2.35 -16.48 -9.11
CA PRO A 56 1.25 -16.26 -8.18
C PRO A 56 1.04 -14.76 -7.92
N THR A 57 -0.20 -14.31 -8.06
CA THR A 57 -0.61 -12.93 -7.82
C THR A 57 -1.02 -12.72 -6.36
N MET A 58 -1.17 -11.48 -5.90
CA MET A 58 -1.59 -11.14 -4.52
C MET A 58 -0.49 -11.19 -3.44
N GLY A 59 0.79 -11.03 -3.79
CA GLY A 59 1.89 -10.91 -2.81
C GLY A 59 1.69 -9.80 -1.77
N GLY A 60 0.93 -8.75 -2.11
CA GLY A 60 0.57 -7.67 -1.19
C GLY A 60 -0.20 -8.13 0.06
N ILE A 61 -0.98 -9.21 -0.03
CA ILE A 61 -1.71 -9.78 1.12
C ILE A 61 -0.74 -10.27 2.19
N LEU A 62 0.38 -10.87 1.77
CA LEU A 62 1.43 -11.33 2.69
C LEU A 62 2.06 -10.14 3.43
N VAL A 63 2.33 -9.05 2.70
CA VAL A 63 2.90 -7.82 3.29
C VAL A 63 1.92 -7.21 4.29
N TRP A 64 0.66 -7.00 3.92
CA TRP A 64 -0.33 -6.39 4.83
C TRP A 64 -0.62 -7.26 6.05
N SER A 65 -0.74 -8.57 5.88
CA SER A 65 -0.94 -9.49 7.00
C SER A 65 0.23 -9.44 7.98
N SER A 66 1.47 -9.39 7.50
CA SER A 66 2.65 -9.24 8.38
C SER A 66 2.63 -7.92 9.19
N ILE A 67 2.21 -6.82 8.57
CA ILE A 67 2.07 -5.52 9.23
C ILE A 67 0.96 -5.57 10.28
N LEU A 68 -0.22 -6.09 9.93
CA LEU A 68 -1.36 -6.21 10.85
C LEU A 68 -1.05 -7.10 12.04
N LEU A 69 -0.38 -8.24 11.82
CA LEU A 69 0.07 -9.13 12.89
C LEU A 69 1.06 -8.42 13.82
N THR A 70 1.96 -7.62 13.26
CA THR A 70 2.93 -6.84 14.05
C THR A 70 2.23 -5.77 14.89
N VAL A 71 1.26 -5.05 14.33
CA VAL A 71 0.45 -4.06 15.05
C VAL A 71 -0.35 -4.73 16.18
N PHE A 72 -0.98 -5.87 15.89
CA PHE A 72 -1.73 -6.64 16.89
C PHE A 72 -0.83 -7.17 18.00
N PHE A 73 0.35 -7.70 17.65
CA PHE A 73 1.35 -8.17 18.60
C PHE A 73 1.82 -7.03 19.51
N SER A 74 2.11 -5.86 18.93
CA SER A 74 2.46 -4.65 19.70
C SER A 74 1.36 -4.25 20.69
N ARG A 75 0.08 -4.31 20.28
CA ARG A 75 -1.04 -4.01 21.18
C ARG A 75 -1.16 -5.02 22.31
N THR A 76 -0.99 -6.31 22.00
CA THR A 76 -1.04 -7.38 23.00
C THR A 76 0.07 -7.24 24.04
N LEU A 77 1.29 -6.93 23.59
CA LEU A 77 2.44 -6.72 24.46
C LEU A 77 2.25 -5.55 25.42
N ALA A 78 1.63 -4.47 24.94
CA ALA A 78 1.27 -3.32 25.78
C ALA A 78 0.17 -3.65 26.80
N LEU A 79 -0.84 -4.45 26.43
CA LEU A 79 -1.90 -4.90 27.35
C LEU A 79 -1.36 -5.82 28.45
N LEU A 80 -0.32 -6.60 28.16
CA LEU A 80 0.37 -7.46 29.13
C LEU A 80 1.34 -6.70 30.04
N GLY A 81 1.49 -5.38 29.87
CA GLY A 81 2.43 -4.54 30.64
C GLY A 81 3.91 -4.82 30.33
N LEU A 82 4.19 -5.56 29.24
CA LEU A 82 5.56 -5.90 28.83
C LEU A 82 6.24 -4.77 28.04
N VAL A 83 5.45 -3.86 27.47
CA VAL A 83 5.94 -2.66 26.78
C VAL A 83 5.04 -1.47 27.13
N ASP A 84 5.65 -0.34 27.47
CA ASP A 84 4.92 0.87 27.87
C ASP A 84 4.08 1.47 26.74
N HIS A 85 4.53 1.31 25.48
CA HIS A 85 3.98 2.01 24.33
C HIS A 85 3.71 1.08 23.14
N SER A 86 2.44 1.02 22.72
CA SER A 86 2.01 0.31 21.52
C SER A 86 2.20 1.17 20.27
N LEU A 87 2.38 0.55 19.10
CA LEU A 87 2.37 1.24 17.80
C LEU A 87 1.08 2.06 17.58
N LEU A 88 -0.03 1.73 18.23
CA LEU A 88 -1.32 2.43 18.10
C LEU A 88 -1.48 3.65 19.01
N GLN A 89 -0.45 4.08 19.73
CA GLN A 89 -0.57 5.16 20.70
C GLN A 89 -0.70 6.55 20.06
N ARG A 90 -0.09 6.74 18.89
CA ARG A 90 -0.08 8.01 18.15
C ARG A 90 -1.26 8.07 17.17
N GLY A 91 -2.03 9.15 17.21
CA GLY A 91 -3.23 9.33 16.37
C GLY A 91 -2.91 9.39 14.87
N GLU A 92 -1.67 9.70 14.52
CA GLU A 92 -1.11 9.75 13.19
C GLU A 92 -0.98 8.35 12.56
N VAL A 93 -0.90 7.28 13.37
CA VAL A 93 -0.74 5.89 12.91
C VAL A 93 -2.05 5.31 12.34
N TYR A 94 -3.20 5.86 12.75
CA TYR A 94 -4.49 5.36 12.27
C TYR A 94 -4.70 5.58 10.79
N LEU A 95 -4.18 6.68 10.24
CA LEU A 95 -4.28 6.96 8.82
C LEU A 95 -3.52 5.94 7.95
N PRO A 96 -2.20 5.71 8.11
CA PRO A 96 -1.50 4.73 7.30
C PRO A 96 -2.08 3.32 7.48
N LEU A 97 -2.60 2.97 8.67
CA LEU A 97 -3.30 1.71 8.87
C LEU A 97 -4.63 1.64 8.10
N PHE A 98 -5.41 2.71 8.15
CA PHE A 98 -6.68 2.84 7.42
C PHE A 98 -6.49 2.81 5.91
N THR A 99 -5.49 3.53 5.39
CA THR A 99 -5.16 3.55 3.95
C THR A 99 -4.62 2.19 3.51
N LEU A 100 -3.77 1.54 4.31
CA LEU A 100 -3.28 0.18 4.05
C LEU A 100 -4.44 -0.82 3.93
N LEU A 101 -5.37 -0.80 4.88
CA LEU A 101 -6.54 -1.69 4.87
C LEU A 101 -7.47 -1.39 3.70
N SER A 102 -7.75 -0.12 3.44
CA SER A 102 -8.70 0.30 2.41
C SER A 102 -8.17 0.05 1.00
N MET A 103 -6.93 0.48 0.71
CA MET A 103 -6.27 0.15 -0.56
C MET A 103 -6.05 -1.35 -0.67
N GLY A 104 -5.86 -2.02 0.47
CA GLY A 104 -5.63 -3.43 0.46
C GLY A 104 -6.84 -4.25 0.06
N LEU A 105 -8.00 -3.90 0.63
CA LEU A 105 -9.27 -4.47 0.22
C LEU A 105 -9.59 -4.15 -1.25
N LEU A 106 -9.36 -2.91 -1.70
CA LEU A 106 -9.56 -2.54 -3.10
C LEU A 106 -8.70 -3.39 -4.05
N GLY A 107 -7.41 -3.56 -3.72
CA GLY A 107 -6.48 -4.39 -4.50
C GLY A 107 -6.88 -5.86 -4.51
N ALA A 108 -7.32 -6.41 -3.37
CA ALA A 108 -7.79 -7.78 -3.29
C ALA A 108 -9.08 -8.00 -4.12
N VAL A 109 -10.01 -7.03 -4.11
CA VAL A 109 -11.22 -7.07 -4.95
C VAL A 109 -10.86 -7.00 -6.44
N ASP A 110 -9.93 -6.12 -6.82
CA ASP A 110 -9.45 -6.00 -8.21
C ASP A 110 -8.78 -7.29 -8.70
N ASP A 111 -7.89 -7.86 -7.90
CA ASP A 111 -7.23 -9.14 -8.19
C ASP A 111 -8.25 -10.28 -8.29
N TYR A 112 -9.25 -10.32 -7.39
CA TYR A 112 -10.32 -11.31 -7.43
C TYR A 112 -11.17 -11.19 -8.71
N TRP A 113 -11.60 -9.98 -9.09
CA TRP A 113 -12.34 -9.78 -10.35
C TRP A 113 -11.53 -10.13 -11.58
N ASN A 114 -10.23 -9.84 -11.58
CA ASN A 114 -9.33 -10.22 -12.66
C ASN A 114 -9.25 -11.76 -12.80
N ILE A 115 -9.13 -12.49 -11.69
CA ILE A 115 -9.09 -13.96 -11.69
C ILE A 115 -10.41 -14.58 -12.15
N CYS A 116 -11.54 -14.02 -11.70
CA CYS A 116 -12.87 -14.46 -12.12
C CYS A 116 -13.25 -14.05 -13.54
N GLY A 117 -12.42 -13.25 -14.23
CA GLY A 117 -12.72 -12.72 -15.56
C GLY A 117 -13.93 -11.77 -15.57
N LEU A 118 -14.26 -11.16 -14.43
CA LEU A 118 -15.35 -10.22 -14.28
C LEU A 118 -14.91 -8.81 -14.71
N GLY A 119 -15.85 -8.08 -15.32
CA GLY A 119 -15.63 -6.72 -15.84
C GLY A 119 -15.17 -6.69 -17.29
N LYS A 120 -15.45 -5.57 -17.98
CA LYS A 120 -15.23 -5.40 -19.43
C LYS A 120 -13.76 -5.55 -19.85
N ARG A 121 -12.81 -5.42 -18.89
CA ARG A 121 -11.37 -5.46 -19.16
C ARG A 121 -10.60 -6.43 -18.25
N LYS A 122 -11.25 -7.47 -17.69
CA LYS A 122 -10.67 -8.42 -16.72
C LYS A 122 -10.05 -7.71 -15.51
N GLY A 123 -10.91 -7.26 -14.57
CA GLY A 123 -10.54 -6.43 -13.42
C GLY A 123 -11.38 -5.16 -13.30
N LEU A 124 -11.14 -4.37 -12.24
CA LEU A 124 -11.87 -3.13 -11.97
C LEU A 124 -11.49 -2.05 -13.00
N ASP A 125 -12.49 -1.30 -13.47
CA ASP A 125 -12.25 -0.15 -14.35
C ASP A 125 -11.43 0.94 -13.64
N VAL A 126 -10.70 1.75 -14.41
CA VAL A 126 -9.80 2.80 -13.87
C VAL A 126 -10.58 3.84 -13.05
N LEU A 127 -11.80 4.20 -13.50
CA LEU A 127 -12.61 5.24 -12.88
C LEU A 127 -12.98 4.91 -11.42
N PRO A 128 -13.58 3.74 -11.09
CA PRO A 128 -13.86 3.41 -9.70
C PRO A 128 -12.60 3.29 -8.82
N LYS A 129 -11.44 2.90 -9.36
CA LYS A 129 -10.17 2.94 -8.60
C LYS A 129 -9.77 4.36 -8.21
N ILE A 130 -9.83 5.29 -9.16
CA ILE A 130 -9.51 6.71 -8.91
C ILE A 130 -10.53 7.34 -7.96
N LEU A 131 -11.83 7.06 -8.12
CA LEU A 131 -12.87 7.57 -7.22
C LEU A 131 -12.67 7.06 -5.79
N PHE A 132 -12.34 5.78 -5.62
CA PHE A 132 -12.05 5.23 -4.31
C PHE A 132 -10.79 5.87 -3.69
N LEU A 133 -9.75 6.07 -4.49
CA LEU A 133 -8.53 6.75 -4.05
C LEU A 133 -8.77 8.21 -3.64
N LEU A 134 -9.60 8.93 -4.41
CA LEU A 134 -10.03 10.28 -4.05
C LEU A 134 -10.82 10.29 -2.73
N LEU A 135 -11.75 9.35 -2.55
CA LEU A 135 -12.53 9.23 -1.31
C LEU A 135 -11.64 8.97 -0.09
N ILE A 136 -10.72 8.00 -0.19
CA ILE A 136 -9.77 7.69 0.89
C ILE A 136 -8.86 8.89 1.19
N SER A 137 -8.42 9.59 0.15
CA SER A 137 -7.60 10.80 0.31
C SER A 137 -8.35 11.93 1.00
N LEU A 138 -9.64 12.09 0.72
CA LEU A 138 -10.51 13.08 1.34
C LEU A 138 -10.76 12.77 2.82
N ILE A 139 -11.06 11.50 3.14
CA ILE A 139 -11.22 11.05 4.54
C ILE A 139 -9.93 11.28 5.33
N GLY A 140 -8.78 10.96 4.72
CA GLY A 140 -7.48 11.18 5.35
C GLY A 140 -7.17 12.67 5.59
N ALA A 141 -7.45 13.51 4.59
CA ALA A 141 -7.29 14.96 4.70
C ALA A 141 -8.20 15.54 5.79
N TRP A 142 -9.45 15.10 5.85
CA TRP A 142 -10.41 15.48 6.89
C TRP A 142 -9.94 15.07 8.30
N TRP A 143 -9.42 13.85 8.46
CA TRP A 143 -8.88 13.40 9.75
C TRP A 143 -7.72 14.28 10.22
N PHE A 144 -6.75 14.55 9.34
CA PHE A 144 -5.59 15.38 9.70
C PHE A 144 -5.95 16.84 10.00
N SER A 145 -6.80 17.43 9.18
CA SER A 145 -7.22 18.83 9.36
C SER A 145 -8.15 19.03 10.54
N VAL A 146 -9.18 18.19 10.70
CA VAL A 146 -10.23 18.40 11.70
C VAL A 146 -9.94 17.71 13.03
N LYS A 147 -9.44 16.46 13.02
CA LYS A 147 -9.19 15.71 14.27
C LYS A 147 -7.83 15.98 14.88
N LEU A 148 -6.81 16.13 14.05
CA LEU A 148 -5.44 16.40 14.50
C LEU A 148 -5.08 17.89 14.45
N GLY A 149 -5.90 18.73 13.81
CA GLY A 149 -5.70 20.18 13.77
C GLY A 149 -4.54 20.62 12.87
N TYR A 150 -4.09 19.77 11.93
CA TYR A 150 -3.02 20.14 11.01
C TYR A 150 -3.52 21.12 9.95
N ASP A 151 -2.98 22.33 9.99
CA ASP A 151 -3.20 23.40 9.00
C ASP A 151 -1.88 23.96 8.44
N GLN A 152 -0.76 23.32 8.75
CA GLN A 152 0.59 23.77 8.42
C GLN A 152 1.42 22.66 7.75
N ILE A 153 2.37 23.08 6.92
CA ILE A 153 3.36 22.22 6.26
C ILE A 153 4.74 22.67 6.69
N HIS A 154 5.54 21.74 7.18
CA HIS A 154 6.94 22.00 7.49
C HIS A 154 7.76 22.06 6.20
N VAL A 155 8.35 23.21 5.92
CA VAL A 155 9.27 23.40 4.79
C VAL A 155 10.70 23.35 5.32
N PRO A 156 11.55 22.40 4.84
CA PRO A 156 12.94 22.33 5.27
C PRO A 156 13.63 23.68 5.12
N PHE A 157 14.44 24.07 6.12
CA PHE A 157 15.17 25.34 6.21
C PHE A 157 14.33 26.61 6.40
N TYR A 158 13.03 26.57 6.13
CA TYR A 158 12.14 27.74 6.25
C TYR A 158 11.23 27.68 7.49
N GLY A 159 10.86 26.47 7.94
CA GLY A 159 10.00 26.24 9.10
C GLY A 159 8.54 25.95 8.72
N ASP A 160 7.65 26.09 9.70
CA ASP A 160 6.24 25.75 9.54
C ASP A 160 5.47 26.86 8.80
N VAL A 161 4.89 26.50 7.66
CA VAL A 161 4.06 27.40 6.85
C VAL A 161 2.60 27.02 7.02
N ARG A 162 1.79 27.94 7.57
CA ARG A 162 0.34 27.75 7.65
C ARG A 162 -0.28 27.89 6.26
N VAL A 163 -0.90 26.82 5.80
CA VAL A 163 -1.60 26.73 4.51
C VAL A 163 -3.12 26.77 4.69
N GLY A 164 -3.63 26.57 5.91
CA GLY A 164 -5.06 26.65 6.22
C GLY A 164 -5.86 25.63 5.41
N TRP A 165 -6.94 26.08 4.76
CA TRP A 165 -7.81 25.21 3.96
C TRP A 165 -7.10 24.52 2.78
N TRP A 166 -6.00 25.10 2.28
CA TRP A 166 -5.18 24.49 1.23
C TRP A 166 -4.51 23.18 1.65
N TYR A 167 -4.44 22.89 2.95
CA TYR A 167 -3.95 21.61 3.45
C TYR A 167 -4.69 20.42 2.83
N VAL A 168 -6.03 20.51 2.71
CA VAL A 168 -6.88 19.43 2.19
C VAL A 168 -6.55 19.06 0.74
N PRO A 169 -6.62 19.97 -0.25
CA PRO A 169 -6.31 19.64 -1.64
C PRO A 169 -4.84 19.23 -1.83
N ILE A 170 -3.89 19.82 -1.10
CA ILE A 170 -2.47 19.43 -1.16
C ILE A 170 -2.30 17.99 -0.67
N PHE A 171 -2.89 17.66 0.48
CA PHE A 171 -2.85 16.31 1.04
C PHE A 171 -3.43 15.28 0.05
N MET A 172 -4.60 15.58 -0.52
CA MET A 172 -5.23 14.70 -1.51
C MET A 172 -4.34 14.50 -2.73
N PHE A 173 -3.75 15.57 -3.26
CA PHE A 173 -2.84 15.51 -4.39
C PHE A 173 -1.62 14.62 -4.09
N ILE A 174 -0.98 14.79 -2.93
CA ILE A 174 0.17 13.98 -2.52
C ILE A 174 -0.21 12.50 -2.40
N LEU A 175 -1.32 12.18 -1.73
CA LEU A 175 -1.74 10.79 -1.51
C LEU A 175 -2.09 10.11 -2.84
N VAL A 176 -2.93 10.75 -3.66
CA VAL A 176 -3.35 10.23 -4.97
C VAL A 176 -2.14 10.11 -5.89
N GLY A 177 -1.29 11.15 -5.95
CA GLY A 177 -0.10 11.18 -6.78
C GLY A 177 0.88 10.07 -6.42
N THR A 178 1.16 9.88 -5.12
CA THR A 178 2.08 8.84 -4.65
C THR A 178 1.55 7.44 -4.93
N ALA A 179 0.26 7.18 -4.69
CA ALA A 179 -0.34 5.88 -4.97
C ALA A 179 -0.27 5.51 -6.47
N ASN A 180 -0.53 6.47 -7.35
CA ASN A 180 -0.40 6.25 -8.79
C ASN A 180 1.06 6.13 -9.24
N ALA A 181 1.98 6.91 -8.67
CA ALA A 181 3.40 6.82 -8.98
C ALA A 181 3.97 5.42 -8.64
N VAL A 182 3.66 4.89 -7.46
CA VAL A 182 4.08 3.54 -7.06
C VAL A 182 3.49 2.48 -8.01
N ASN A 183 2.21 2.59 -8.34
CA ASN A 183 1.55 1.67 -9.27
C ASN A 183 2.17 1.69 -10.68
N VAL A 184 2.59 2.87 -11.17
CA VAL A 184 3.30 3.00 -12.46
C VAL A 184 4.69 2.34 -12.42
N THR A 185 5.38 2.41 -11.28
CA THR A 185 6.70 1.77 -11.11
C THR A 185 6.64 0.26 -10.91
N ASP A 186 5.47 -0.31 -10.58
CA ASP A 186 5.25 -1.75 -10.37
C ASP A 186 5.04 -2.51 -11.68
N GLY A 187 6.02 -2.41 -12.59
CA GLY A 187 6.04 -3.11 -13.88
C GLY A 187 7.19 -4.11 -14.04
N LEU A 188 8.29 -3.92 -13.29
CA LEU A 188 9.49 -4.75 -13.34
C LEU A 188 9.67 -5.50 -12.02
N ASP A 189 10.17 -6.73 -12.08
CA ASP A 189 10.31 -7.57 -10.89
C ASP A 189 11.29 -6.92 -9.90
N GLY A 190 10.80 -6.65 -8.68
CA GLY A 190 11.61 -6.06 -7.61
C GLY A 190 11.81 -4.54 -7.67
N LEU A 191 11.40 -3.84 -8.73
CA LEU A 191 11.61 -2.39 -8.86
C LEU A 191 10.79 -1.61 -7.80
N ALA A 192 9.48 -1.80 -7.77
CA ALA A 192 8.61 -1.14 -6.80
C ALA A 192 9.00 -1.51 -5.36
N GLY A 193 9.31 -2.79 -5.10
CA GLY A 193 9.78 -3.25 -3.80
C GLY A 193 11.06 -2.54 -3.34
N GLY A 194 12.07 -2.43 -4.22
CA GLY A 194 13.31 -1.73 -3.92
C GLY A 194 13.11 -0.24 -3.63
N LEU A 195 12.30 0.44 -4.45
CA LEU A 195 11.96 1.85 -4.23
C LEU A 195 11.23 2.08 -2.89
N LEU A 196 10.28 1.20 -2.56
CA LEU A 196 9.53 1.26 -1.30
C LEU A 196 10.43 1.04 -0.08
N VAL A 197 11.41 0.14 -0.15
CA VAL A 197 12.37 -0.06 0.95
C VAL A 197 13.15 1.23 1.24
N ILE A 198 13.63 1.92 0.20
CA ILE A 198 14.37 3.19 0.37
C ILE A 198 13.45 4.28 0.96
N ALA A 199 12.22 4.40 0.44
CA ALA A 199 11.25 5.38 0.91
C ALA A 199 10.85 5.15 2.38
N PHE A 200 10.47 3.92 2.73
CA PHE A 200 10.06 3.59 4.10
C PHE A 200 11.21 3.66 5.11
N LEU A 201 12.44 3.34 4.70
CA LEU A 201 13.61 3.52 5.56
C LEU A 201 13.85 5.01 5.85
N SER A 202 13.69 5.88 4.84
CA SER A 202 13.78 7.33 5.00
C SER A 202 12.69 7.87 5.94
N PHE A 203 11.43 7.46 5.73
CA PHE A 203 10.33 7.84 6.63
C PHE A 203 10.50 7.29 8.04
N GLY A 204 11.03 6.08 8.19
CA GLY A 204 11.33 5.48 9.49
C GLY A 204 12.39 6.27 10.27
N ILE A 205 13.44 6.75 9.59
CA ILE A 205 14.46 7.63 10.20
C ILE A 205 13.82 8.95 10.61
N LEU A 206 13.04 9.60 9.73
CA LEU A 206 12.37 10.86 10.04
C LEU A 206 11.40 10.73 11.22
N ALA A 207 10.64 9.64 11.29
CA ALA A 207 9.71 9.37 12.40
C ALA A 207 10.41 8.99 13.71
N TYR A 208 11.69 8.60 13.67
CA TYR A 208 12.49 8.35 14.87
C TYR A 208 13.15 9.62 15.41
N LEU A 209 13.51 10.54 14.51
CA LEU A 209 14.15 11.81 14.86
C LEU A 209 13.17 12.89 15.33
N ASN A 210 11.88 12.76 14.99
CA ASN A 210 10.78 13.67 15.38
C ASN A 210 9.86 13.03 16.42
#